data_AF-H1L051-F1
#
_entry.id   AF-H1L051-F1
#
_cell.length_a   1.000
_cell.length_b   1.000
_cell.length_c   1.000
_cell.angle_alpha   90.00
_cell.angle_beta   90.00
_cell.angle_gamma   90.00
#
_symmetry.space_group_name_H-M   'P 1'
#
loop_
_entity.id
_entity.type
_entity.pdbx_description
1 polymer ?
#
loop_
_entity_poly.entity_id
_entity_poly.type
_entity_poly.pdbx_seq_one_letter_code
_entity_poly.pdbx_strand_id
1 'polypeptide(L)'
;MLVEYKMYDSRGNEVKDGDFHCIVFYIKKSKQPTENDLMVEAVNVKNIPLLVAKYVRGKLDYPGFGEPEEVTDLEVLKNYGVPEDIIATIKETYKKYGIDWV
;
A
#
# COMPACT_ATOMS: atom_id res chain seq x y z
N MET A 1 0.82 9.08 -11.98
CA MET A 1 0.19 8.26 -10.94
C MET A 1 0.19 9.07 -9.66
N LEU A 2 -0.87 9.01 -8.85
CA LEU A 2 -0.96 9.70 -7.56
C LEU A 2 -0.67 8.69 -6.45
N VAL A 3 0.14 9.08 -5.48
CA VAL A 3 0.48 8.24 -4.33
C VAL A 3 0.24 9.03 -3.07
N GLU A 4 -0.57 8.47 -2.19
CA GLU A 4 -0.76 8.93 -0.83
C GLU A 4 -0.45 7.76 0.10
N TYR A 5 0.07 8.05 1.29
CA TYR A 5 0.20 7.03 2.33
C TYR A 5 -0.42 7.53 3.63
N LYS A 6 -0.89 6.56 4.41
CA LYS A 6 -1.44 6.75 5.74
C LYS A 6 -0.83 5.73 6.68
N MET A 7 -0.72 6.08 7.95
CA MET A 7 -0.29 5.18 8.99
C MET A 7 -1.47 4.88 9.91
N TYR A 8 -1.56 3.66 10.41
CA TYR A 8 -2.65 3.24 11.29
C TYR A 8 -2.12 2.58 12.56
N ASP A 9 -2.84 2.76 13.67
CA ASP A 9 -2.65 1.98 14.88
C ASP A 9 -3.23 0.55 14.75
N SER A 10 -3.04 -0.30 15.76
CA SER A 10 -3.55 -1.68 15.76
C SER A 10 -5.06 -1.82 15.78
N ARG A 11 -5.80 -0.70 15.93
CA ARG A 11 -7.26 -0.63 15.89
C ARG A 11 -7.76 -0.04 14.57
N GLY A 12 -6.87 0.31 13.64
CA GLY A 12 -7.21 0.91 12.35
C GLY A 12 -7.47 2.43 12.39
N ASN A 13 -7.07 3.13 13.46
CA ASN A 13 -7.17 4.60 13.51
C ASN A 13 -5.96 5.23 12.83
N GLU A 14 -6.19 6.28 12.02
CA GLU A 14 -5.10 7.02 11.37
C GLU A 14 -4.22 7.74 12.40
N VAL A 15 -2.90 7.63 12.25
CA VAL A 15 -1.90 8.31 13.08
C VAL A 15 -0.99 9.18 12.21
N LYS A 16 -0.60 10.35 12.71
CA LYS A 16 0.15 11.34 11.91
C LYS A 16 1.67 11.18 11.95
N ASP A 17 2.20 10.66 13.04
CA ASP A 17 3.59 10.25 13.26
C ASP A 17 3.66 9.58 14.66
N GLY A 18 4.52 8.58 14.85
CA GLY A 18 4.68 7.90 16.15
C GLY A 18 4.67 6.37 16.05
N ASP A 19 4.21 5.71 17.11
CA ASP A 19 4.05 4.26 17.16
C ASP A 19 2.85 3.85 16.29
N PHE A 20 3.14 3.21 15.15
CA PHE A 20 2.14 2.78 14.17
C PHE A 20 2.23 1.26 13.98
N HIS A 21 1.08 0.66 13.67
CA HIS A 21 0.98 -0.76 13.37
C HIS A 21 1.24 -1.06 11.90
N CYS A 22 0.74 -0.24 10.96
CA CYS A 22 1.01 -0.40 9.54
C CYS A 22 1.05 0.93 8.78
N ILE A 23 1.73 0.92 7.62
CA ILE A 23 1.70 1.98 6.61
C ILE A 23 0.95 1.45 5.40
N VAL A 24 -0.01 2.21 4.89
CA VAL A 24 -0.79 1.86 3.70
C VAL A 24 -0.57 2.93 2.63
N PHE A 25 -0.07 2.52 1.48
CA PHE A 25 0.02 3.33 0.27
C PHE A 25 -1.20 3.09 -0.61
N TYR A 26 -1.83 4.17 -1.06
CA TYR A 26 -2.85 4.14 -2.10
C TYR A 26 -2.27 4.71 -3.39
N ILE A 27 -2.11 3.84 -4.38
CA ILE A 27 -1.52 4.15 -5.67
C ILE A 27 -2.67 4.27 -6.68
N LYS A 28 -2.98 5.50 -7.09
CA LYS A 28 -4.17 5.84 -7.86
C LYS A 28 -3.81 6.37 -9.24
N LYS A 29 -4.60 6.01 -10.25
CA LYS A 29 -4.45 6.59 -11.61
C LYS A 29 -5.08 7.97 -11.74
N SER A 30 -6.09 8.26 -10.92
CA SER A 30 -6.81 9.54 -10.92
C SER A 30 -7.23 9.96 -9.52
N LYS A 31 -7.85 11.13 -9.36
CA LYS A 31 -8.40 11.57 -8.06
C LYS A 31 -9.56 10.71 -7.58
N GLN A 32 -10.34 10.12 -8.50
CA GLN A 32 -11.39 9.18 -8.17
C GLN A 32 -10.85 7.75 -8.23
N PRO A 33 -11.27 6.84 -7.33
CA PRO A 33 -10.89 5.44 -7.41
C PRO A 33 -11.27 4.82 -8.74
N THR A 34 -10.30 4.19 -9.40
CA THR A 34 -10.46 3.49 -10.66
C THR A 34 -10.06 2.02 -10.53
N GLU A 35 -10.60 1.19 -11.43
CA GLU A 35 -10.26 -0.21 -11.47
C GLU A 35 -8.75 -0.41 -11.64
N ASN A 36 -8.18 -1.31 -10.84
CA ASN A 36 -6.74 -1.55 -10.72
C ASN A 36 -5.92 -0.42 -10.07
N ASP A 37 -6.55 0.51 -9.35
CA ASP A 37 -5.82 1.26 -8.31
C ASP A 37 -5.33 0.26 -7.25
N LEU A 38 -4.21 0.54 -6.59
CA LEU A 38 -3.59 -0.40 -5.64
C LEU A 38 -3.62 0.15 -4.22
N MET A 39 -3.83 -0.76 -3.28
CA MET A 39 -3.49 -0.59 -1.88
C MET A 39 -2.26 -1.46 -1.61
N VAL A 40 -1.22 -0.88 -1.03
CA VAL A 40 -0.01 -1.60 -0.60
C VAL A 40 0.16 -1.35 0.89
N GLU A 41 0.14 -2.40 1.70
CA GLU A 41 0.26 -2.32 3.15
C GLU A 41 1.53 -3.02 3.64
N ALA A 42 2.26 -2.34 4.52
CA ALA A 42 3.35 -2.91 5.30
C ALA A 42 3.04 -2.78 6.79
N VAL A 43 3.04 -3.90 7.50
CA VAL A 43 2.94 -3.91 8.96
C VAL A 43 4.32 -3.57 9.54
N ASN A 44 4.38 -2.81 10.64
CA ASN A 44 5.60 -2.47 11.37
C ASN A 44 6.10 -3.63 12.25
N VAL A 45 6.17 -4.83 11.67
CA VAL A 45 6.63 -6.05 12.32
C VAL A 45 7.56 -6.77 11.36
N LYS A 46 8.79 -7.03 11.81
CA LYS A 46 9.84 -7.65 10.98
C LYS A 46 9.38 -8.97 10.39
N ASN A 47 9.77 -9.21 9.14
CA ASN A 47 9.52 -10.44 8.37
C ASN A 47 8.04 -10.74 8.08
N ILE A 48 7.16 -9.75 8.23
CA ILE A 48 5.79 -9.84 7.71
C ILE A 48 5.80 -9.40 6.23
N PRO A 49 5.26 -10.21 5.30
CA PRO A 49 5.10 -9.83 3.90
C PRO A 49 4.23 -8.57 3.76
N LEU A 50 4.44 -7.86 2.66
CA LEU A 50 3.54 -6.77 2.24
C LEU A 50 2.23 -7.38 1.76
N LEU A 51 1.13 -6.65 1.92
CA LEU A 51 -0.13 -6.95 1.28
C LEU A 51 -0.35 -6.00 0.11
N VAL A 52 -0.76 -6.54 -1.05
CA VAL A 52 -1.14 -5.76 -2.23
C VAL A 52 -2.55 -6.13 -2.64
N ALA A 53 -3.46 -5.17 -2.67
CA ALA A 53 -4.83 -5.38 -3.11
C ALA A 53 -5.20 -4.44 -4.27
N LYS A 54 -5.93 -4.97 -5.26
CA LYS A 54 -6.47 -4.19 -6.38
C LYS A 54 -7.85 -3.66 -6.07
N TYR A 55 -8.11 -2.42 -6.46
CA TYR A 55 -9.44 -1.86 -6.45
C TYR A 55 -10.29 -2.50 -7.54
N VAL A 56 -11.41 -3.08 -7.14
CA VAL A 56 -12.40 -3.71 -8.00
C VAL A 56 -13.67 -2.88 -8.02
N ARG A 57 -14.17 -2.55 -9.21
CA ARG A 57 -15.54 -2.06 -9.39
C ARG A 57 -16.47 -3.27 -9.27
N GLY A 58 -17.03 -3.50 -8.09
CA GLY A 58 -17.82 -4.70 -7.79
C GLY A 58 -18.96 -4.95 -8.78
N LYS A 59 -19.37 -6.22 -8.93
CA LYS A 59 -20.52 -6.62 -9.78
C LYS A 59 -21.91 -6.23 -9.19
N LEU A 60 -21.94 -5.66 -7.99
CA LEU A 60 -23.14 -5.30 -7.22
C LEU A 60 -23.04 -3.91 -6.55
N ASP A 61 -22.29 -2.98 -7.14
CA ASP A 61 -22.09 -1.62 -6.57
C ASP A 61 -21.47 -1.55 -5.16
N TYR A 62 -20.73 -2.59 -4.73
CA TYR A 62 -19.81 -2.50 -3.59
C TYR A 62 -18.38 -2.36 -4.11
N PRO A 63 -17.95 -1.15 -4.50
CA PRO A 63 -16.59 -0.93 -4.92
C PRO A 63 -15.65 -0.95 -3.70
N GLY A 64 -14.47 -1.53 -3.86
CA GLY A 64 -13.50 -1.66 -2.78
C GLY A 64 -12.22 -2.33 -3.24
N PHE A 65 -11.28 -2.51 -2.30
CA PHE A 65 -10.11 -3.35 -2.54
C PHE A 65 -10.52 -4.82 -2.41
N GLY A 66 -10.10 -5.63 -3.38
CA GLY A 66 -10.34 -7.07 -3.39
C GLY A 66 -9.47 -7.81 -2.38
N GLU A 67 -9.40 -9.14 -2.55
CA GLU A 67 -8.54 -9.99 -1.73
C GLU A 67 -7.06 -9.59 -1.90
N PRO A 68 -6.32 -9.37 -0.80
CA PRO A 68 -4.92 -8.99 -0.87
C PRO A 68 -4.03 -10.19 -1.23
N GLU A 69 -2.96 -9.91 -1.96
CA GLU A 69 -1.86 -10.84 -2.23
C GLU A 69 -0.68 -10.52 -1.33
N GLU A 70 -0.06 -11.54 -0.75
CA GLU A 70 1.19 -11.40 0.01
C GLU A 70 2.38 -11.30 -0.95
N VAL A 71 3.22 -10.28 -0.77
CA VAL A 71 4.46 -10.09 -1.55
C VAL A 71 5.64 -9.76 -0.63
N THR A 72 6.78 -10.35 -0.90
CA THR A 72 8.01 -10.18 -0.09
C THR A 72 9.03 -9.25 -0.74
N ASP A 73 8.73 -8.73 -1.93
CA ASP A 73 9.61 -7.85 -2.69
C ASP A 73 8.77 -6.75 -3.36
N LEU A 74 9.10 -5.50 -3.04
CA LEU A 74 8.47 -4.32 -3.65
C LEU A 74 8.63 -4.27 -5.18
N GLU A 75 9.61 -4.93 -5.77
CA GLU A 75 9.78 -4.98 -7.23
C GLU A 75 8.59 -5.65 -7.93
N VAL A 76 7.82 -6.50 -7.23
CA VAL A 76 6.58 -7.08 -7.76
C VAL A 76 5.57 -6.01 -8.16
N LEU A 77 5.65 -4.80 -7.58
CA LEU A 77 4.83 -3.65 -7.97
C LEU A 77 4.96 -3.26 -9.46
N LYS A 78 6.10 -3.56 -10.10
CA LYS A 78 6.30 -3.36 -11.54
C LYS A 78 5.29 -4.17 -12.38
N ASN A 79 4.91 -5.36 -11.92
CA ASN A 79 3.93 -6.21 -12.61
C ASN A 79 2.51 -5.61 -12.58
N TYR A 80 2.24 -4.71 -11.64
CA TYR A 80 0.99 -3.96 -11.55
C TYR A 80 1.04 -2.61 -12.29
N GLY A 81 2.14 -2.34 -13.01
CA GLY A 81 2.35 -1.10 -13.74
C GLY A 81 2.73 0.09 -12.87
N VAL A 82 3.23 -0.15 -11.65
CA VAL A 82 3.74 0.92 -10.79
C VAL A 82 5.12 1.37 -11.31
N PRO A 83 5.30 2.67 -11.59
CA PRO A 83 6.58 3.23 -12.04
C PRO A 83 7.70 3.10 -10.99
N GLU A 84 8.95 3.03 -11.46
CA GLU A 84 10.13 2.84 -10.61
C GLU A 84 10.38 3.99 -9.62
N ASP A 85 10.07 5.23 -10.00
CA ASP A 85 10.15 6.41 -9.13
C ASP A 85 9.16 6.33 -7.95
N ILE A 86 7.97 5.75 -8.17
CA ILE A 86 7.01 5.49 -7.11
C ILE A 86 7.50 4.39 -6.18
N ILE A 87 8.05 3.30 -6.74
CA ILE A 87 8.63 2.20 -5.94
C ILE A 87 9.78 2.73 -5.08
N ALA A 88 10.66 3.57 -5.63
CA ALA A 88 11.72 4.23 -4.89
C ALA A 88 11.16 5.09 -3.74
N THR A 89 10.10 5.85 -3.99
CA THR A 89 9.41 6.67 -2.97
C THR A 89 8.86 5.81 -1.82
N ILE A 90 8.26 4.65 -2.13
CA ILE A 90 7.76 3.70 -1.13
C ILE A 90 8.93 3.16 -0.29
N LYS A 91 10.02 2.72 -0.94
CA LYS A 91 11.23 2.23 -0.27
C LYS A 91 11.85 3.26 0.67
N GLU A 92 11.98 4.51 0.22
CA GLU A 92 12.50 5.60 1.05
C GLU A 92 11.61 5.87 2.26
N THR A 93 10.29 5.82 2.07
CA THR A 93 9.32 6.00 3.15
C THR A 93 9.39 4.86 4.17
N TYR A 94 9.44 3.60 3.72
CA TYR A 94 9.63 2.44 4.59
C TYR A 94 10.92 2.57 5.40
N LYS A 95 12.04 2.91 4.75
CA LYS A 95 13.32 3.13 5.42
C LYS A 95 13.24 4.25 6.46
N LYS A 96 12.57 5.37 6.16
CA LYS A 96 12.35 6.49 7.10
C LYS A 96 11.63 6.01 8.37
N TYR A 97 10.69 5.09 8.24
CA TYR A 97 9.85 4.58 9.34
C TYR A 97 10.34 3.24 9.91
N GLY A 98 11.54 2.78 9.55
CA GLY A 98 12.17 1.59 10.13
C GLY A 98 11.70 0.25 9.56
N ILE A 99 11.03 0.26 8.42
CA ILE A 99 10.65 -0.93 7.65
C ILE A 99 11.74 -1.19 6.61
N ASP A 100 12.62 -2.17 6.86
CA ASP A 100 13.83 -2.43 6.05
C ASP A 100 13.94 -3.86 5.51
N TRP A 101 12.90 -4.68 5.68
CA TRP A 101 12.91 -6.11 5.35
C TRP A 101 12.08 -6.49 4.10
N VAL A 102 11.56 -5.50 3.36
CA VAL A 102 10.62 -5.65 2.24
C VAL A 102 11.05 -4.84 1.01
#